data_AF-A0A3R7B0H7-F1
#
_entry.id   AF-A0A3R7B0H7-F1
#
_cell.length_a   1.000
_cell.length_b   1.000
_cell.length_c   1.000
_cell.angle_alpha   90.00
_cell.angle_beta   90.00
_cell.angle_gamma   90.00
#
_symmetry.space_group_name_H-M   'P 1'
#
loop_
_entity.id
_entity.type
_entity.pdbx_description
1 polymer ?
#
loop_
_entity_poly.entity_id
_entity_poly.type
_entity_poly.pdbx_seq_one_letter_code
_entity_poly.pdbx_strand_id
1 'polypeptide(L)'
;MDDRDGPRNDRDRHVAAYRDELSFFGRVNQYRYRLRILQDLRGVAYKERLIEVESLSQLQVERSTTTQVVAIVQVEQERARQLLTDRKVAIDTYNASAKHLQECLVEKTESIQTLKGQLEGAVDGRHALSDRLLALQYRRKGTKVHTPYGVGVVQYFRESDNILAIRLRTWKATVYISLVHFIQAAKAMQQRELLAMRSVEVECKAFVRVERRREASECHVMETEEALCREITLWAQQMAAKEGHIRVAVTKVEVQTQVRMALRDAKRRFRNEAEADAVRAHAAKIRLVRPKLKTMPKKLAPQRSTSLAKMTAAMAITSTNNATTNSATPAALPKVSKQSTLDKTRVARAALKRILMAHAEAAVLTTERNLVAEYDRVHHDQLVTTVGNGCVASLLHELLVDVADETIQEGVVGAKTMELQSTIVHSRQHPHVQVNVHVALRRQVVGRKMQLEVVKRTWARQLERLRCVQAEVRRRNDMERRAEEERKRLEAVCKEMAREDLACRRFYREEKRVMMVESRHMQLAERELQLMLEKYNTLDGDDKNKEGSKVARRLQIKKGKREKHRLADEWAAIKLEDDLAMA
;
A
#
# COMPACT_ATOMS: atom_id res chain seq x y z
N MET A 1 -56.20 84.19 75.43
CA MET A 1 -55.55 82.89 75.62
C MET A 1 -56.63 81.81 75.57
N ASP A 2 -56.21 80.55 75.53
CA ASP A 2 -56.97 79.31 75.80
C ASP A 2 -57.15 78.35 74.60
N ASP A 3 -56.09 77.59 74.37
CA ASP A 3 -56.08 76.13 74.28
C ASP A 3 -57.11 75.44 73.36
N ARG A 4 -56.78 75.36 72.06
CA ARG A 4 -57.43 74.42 71.11
C ARG A 4 -56.50 73.58 70.23
N ASP A 5 -55.23 73.94 70.08
CA ASP A 5 -54.35 73.34 69.05
C ASP A 5 -53.41 72.21 69.54
N GLY A 6 -53.28 72.01 70.86
CA GLY A 6 -52.44 70.97 71.46
C GLY A 6 -52.64 69.55 70.87
N PRO A 7 -53.85 68.95 70.94
CA PRO A 7 -54.07 67.56 70.54
C PRO A 7 -54.06 67.33 69.01
N ARG A 8 -53.97 68.39 68.21
CA ARG A 8 -53.77 68.31 66.75
C ARG A 8 -52.30 68.02 66.43
N ASN A 9 -51.42 68.81 67.06
CA ASN A 9 -49.97 68.81 66.82
C ASN A 9 -49.32 67.42 67.02
N ASP A 10 -49.70 66.70 68.08
CA ASP A 10 -49.14 65.37 68.36
C ASP A 10 -49.67 64.26 67.43
N ARG A 11 -50.91 64.36 66.94
CA ARG A 11 -51.40 63.45 65.90
C ARG A 11 -50.64 63.65 64.59
N ASP A 12 -50.41 64.90 64.19
CA ASP A 12 -49.66 65.21 62.98
C ASP A 12 -48.18 64.77 63.08
N ARG A 13 -47.56 64.86 64.27
CA ARG A 13 -46.23 64.29 64.55
C ARG A 13 -46.19 62.77 64.40
N HIS A 14 -47.15 62.04 64.97
CA HIS A 14 -47.19 60.57 64.83
C HIS A 14 -47.44 60.15 63.37
N VAL A 15 -48.28 60.86 62.62
CA VAL A 15 -48.49 60.61 61.18
C VAL A 15 -47.24 60.93 60.36
N ALA A 16 -46.50 61.99 60.70
CA ALA A 16 -45.20 62.29 60.08
C ALA A 16 -44.17 61.18 60.35
N ALA A 17 -43.98 60.77 61.60
CA ALA A 17 -43.03 59.72 61.97
C ALA A 17 -43.34 58.39 61.26
N TYR A 18 -44.62 57.98 61.20
CA TYR A 18 -45.01 56.75 60.50
C TYR A 18 -44.80 56.84 58.97
N ARG A 19 -44.99 58.03 58.37
CA ARG A 19 -44.64 58.28 56.96
C ARG A 19 -43.13 58.23 56.73
N ASP A 20 -42.33 58.74 57.66
CA ASP A 20 -40.87 58.68 57.59
C ASP A 20 -40.36 57.24 57.72
N GLU A 21 -40.91 56.43 58.63
CA GLU A 21 -40.63 54.99 58.72
C GLU A 21 -40.99 54.24 57.43
N LEU A 22 -42.19 54.46 56.88
CA LEU A 22 -42.59 53.89 55.59
C LEU A 22 -41.63 54.31 54.45
N SER A 23 -41.20 55.57 54.43
CA SER A 23 -40.23 56.07 53.45
C SER A 23 -38.83 55.47 53.66
N PHE A 24 -38.45 55.14 54.90
CA PHE A 24 -37.19 54.48 55.23
C PHE A 24 -37.21 53.02 54.76
N PHE A 25 -38.24 52.25 55.11
CA PHE A 25 -38.41 50.88 54.61
C PHE A 25 -38.54 50.82 53.09
N GLY A 26 -39.22 51.79 52.47
CA GLY A 26 -39.25 51.95 51.01
C GLY A 26 -37.85 52.13 50.40
N ARG A 27 -37.04 53.05 50.95
CA ARG A 27 -35.64 53.28 50.54
C ARG A 27 -34.75 52.05 50.76
N VAL A 28 -34.87 51.36 51.89
CA VAL A 28 -34.13 50.12 52.20
C VAL A 28 -34.49 48.99 51.23
N ASN A 29 -35.78 48.82 50.90
CA ASN A 29 -36.21 47.80 49.94
C ASN A 29 -35.80 48.15 48.51
N GLN A 30 -35.83 49.43 48.11
CA GLN A 30 -35.30 49.89 46.82
C GLN A 30 -33.79 49.66 46.71
N TYR A 31 -33.03 49.86 47.79
CA TYR A 31 -31.60 49.56 47.86
C TYR A 31 -31.33 48.05 47.74
N ARG A 32 -32.06 47.20 48.49
CA ARG A 32 -31.98 45.73 48.40
C ARG A 32 -32.30 45.23 46.99
N TYR A 33 -33.29 45.80 46.32
CA TYR A 33 -33.66 45.46 44.94
C TYR A 33 -32.56 45.83 43.94
N ARG A 34 -31.98 47.04 44.03
CA ARG A 34 -30.82 47.45 43.22
C ARG A 34 -29.60 46.55 43.46
N LEU A 35 -29.35 46.17 44.72
CA LEU A 35 -28.21 45.33 45.08
C LEU A 35 -28.35 43.91 44.51
N ARG A 36 -29.58 43.36 44.46
CA ARG A 36 -29.88 42.10 43.76
C ARG A 36 -29.62 42.22 42.25
N ILE A 37 -30.15 43.26 41.58
CA ILE A 37 -29.88 43.49 40.14
C ILE A 37 -28.37 43.56 39.84
N LEU A 38 -27.57 44.22 40.70
CA LEU A 38 -26.13 44.28 40.54
C LEU A 38 -25.43 42.93 40.74
N GLN A 39 -25.97 42.04 41.59
CA GLN A 39 -25.51 40.66 41.73
C GLN A 39 -25.86 39.82 40.49
N ASP A 40 -27.08 39.95 39.97
CA ASP A 40 -27.55 39.24 38.78
C ASP A 40 -26.74 39.64 37.53
N LEU A 41 -26.56 40.95 37.29
CA LEU A 41 -25.73 41.49 36.21
C LEU A 41 -24.26 41.04 36.31
N ARG A 42 -23.69 41.02 37.53
CA ARG A 42 -22.35 40.46 37.77
C ARG A 42 -22.29 38.97 37.46
N GLY A 43 -23.35 38.22 37.76
CA GLY A 43 -23.48 36.80 37.45
C GLY A 43 -23.56 36.52 35.95
N VAL A 44 -24.22 37.37 35.18
CA VAL A 44 -24.25 37.30 33.70
C VAL A 44 -22.86 37.60 33.13
N ALA A 45 -22.28 38.76 33.45
CA ALA A 45 -20.97 39.19 32.93
C ALA A 45 -19.83 38.21 33.29
N TYR A 46 -19.92 37.50 34.42
CA TYR A 46 -18.95 36.46 34.77
C TYR A 46 -19.10 35.19 33.91
N LYS A 47 -20.32 34.81 33.53
CA LYS A 47 -20.57 33.68 32.62
C LYS A 47 -20.13 34.00 31.20
N GLU A 48 -20.43 35.20 30.70
CA GLU A 48 -19.99 35.67 29.38
C GLU A 48 -18.47 35.63 29.29
N ARG A 49 -17.77 36.21 30.27
CA ARG A 49 -16.30 36.19 30.34
C ARG A 49 -15.70 34.79 30.48
N LEU A 50 -16.41 33.84 31.10
CA LEU A 50 -15.95 32.45 31.16
C LEU A 50 -15.97 31.80 29.77
N ILE A 51 -17.05 32.00 29.02
CA ILE A 51 -17.19 31.51 27.63
C ILE A 51 -16.15 32.16 26.71
N GLU A 52 -15.86 33.45 26.88
CA GLU A 52 -14.75 34.12 26.17
C GLU A 52 -13.40 33.44 26.45
N VAL A 53 -13.06 33.19 27.72
CA VAL A 53 -11.80 32.53 28.10
C VAL A 53 -11.72 31.10 27.57
N GLU A 54 -12.81 30.34 27.63
CA GLU A 54 -12.88 28.99 27.06
C GLU A 54 -12.66 29.01 25.54
N SER A 55 -13.34 29.89 24.80
CA SER A 55 -13.17 30.01 23.35
C SER A 55 -11.76 30.46 22.94
N LEU A 56 -11.14 31.40 23.68
CA LEU A 56 -9.76 31.81 23.46
C LEU A 56 -8.78 30.66 23.71
N SER A 57 -9.03 29.82 24.72
CA SER A 57 -8.19 28.63 24.98
C SER A 57 -8.26 27.61 23.85
N GLN A 58 -9.46 27.38 23.27
CA GLN A 58 -9.66 26.50 22.12
C GLN A 58 -8.93 27.04 20.88
N LEU A 59 -9.11 28.33 20.56
CA LEU A 59 -8.41 28.99 19.45
C LEU A 59 -6.88 28.96 19.59
N GLN A 60 -6.35 28.96 20.82
CA GLN A 60 -4.91 28.84 21.06
C GLN A 60 -4.37 27.41 20.80
N VAL A 61 -5.18 26.37 21.03
CA VAL A 61 -4.86 24.96 20.69
C VAL A 61 -5.02 24.71 19.18
N GLU A 62 -6.05 25.28 18.54
CA GLU A 62 -6.20 25.25 17.08
C GLU A 62 -5.04 25.99 16.39
N ARG A 63 -4.55 27.10 16.95
CA ARG A 63 -3.39 27.83 16.43
C ARG A 63 -2.09 27.03 16.53
N SER A 64 -1.84 26.32 17.63
CA SER A 64 -0.60 25.54 17.78
C SER A 64 -0.58 24.33 16.84
N THR A 65 -1.69 23.60 16.74
CA THR A 65 -1.85 22.46 15.82
C THR A 65 -1.78 22.87 14.35
N THR A 66 -2.46 23.95 13.94
CA THR A 66 -2.35 24.46 12.55
C THR A 66 -0.95 24.94 12.20
N THR A 67 -0.21 25.53 13.15
CA THR A 67 1.19 25.94 12.94
C THR A 67 2.11 24.73 12.71
N GLN A 68 1.90 23.62 13.44
CA GLN A 68 2.62 22.37 13.19
C GLN A 68 2.32 21.78 11.81
N VAL A 69 1.05 21.77 11.39
CA VAL A 69 0.65 21.28 10.06
C VAL A 69 1.27 22.14 8.94
N VAL A 70 1.31 23.46 9.09
CA VAL A 70 1.96 24.37 8.13
C VAL A 70 3.46 24.07 7.99
N ALA A 71 4.17 23.82 9.10
CA ALA A 71 5.59 23.47 9.07
C ALA A 71 5.86 22.14 8.32
N ILE A 72 5.02 21.11 8.53
CA ILE A 72 5.12 19.84 7.81
C ILE A 72 4.91 20.06 6.30
N VAL A 73 3.86 20.80 5.92
CA VAL A 73 3.55 21.09 4.50
C VAL A 73 4.66 21.91 3.83
N GLN A 74 5.35 22.79 4.56
CA GLN A 74 6.52 23.51 4.04
C GLN A 74 7.68 22.57 3.72
N VAL A 75 8.03 21.66 4.63
CA VAL A 75 9.10 20.67 4.42
C VAL A 75 8.76 19.72 3.25
N GLU A 76 7.50 19.28 3.14
CA GLU A 76 7.05 18.49 2.00
C GLU A 76 7.11 19.27 0.67
N GLN A 77 6.75 20.56 0.69
CA GLN A 77 6.83 21.41 -0.51
C GLN A 77 8.29 21.64 -0.95
N GLU A 78 9.22 21.82 -0.03
CA GLU A 78 10.65 21.95 -0.32
C GLU A 78 11.24 20.66 -0.90
N ARG A 79 10.92 19.51 -0.29
CA ARG A 79 11.30 18.19 -0.82
C ARG A 79 10.71 17.93 -2.21
N ALA A 80 9.47 18.37 -2.47
CA ALA A 80 8.85 18.28 -3.79
C ALA A 80 9.53 19.19 -4.82
N ARG A 81 10.03 20.37 -4.42
CA ARG A 81 10.83 21.24 -5.30
C ARG A 81 12.19 20.60 -5.65
N GLN A 82 12.87 20.00 -4.68
CA GLN A 82 14.13 19.27 -4.89
C GLN A 82 13.94 18.10 -5.87
N LEU A 83 12.92 17.27 -5.68
CA LEU A 83 12.60 16.18 -6.61
C LEU A 83 12.30 16.66 -8.03
N LEU A 84 11.78 17.88 -8.21
CA LEU A 84 11.57 18.49 -9.52
C LEU A 84 12.87 19.04 -10.14
N THR A 85 13.81 19.58 -9.35
CA THR A 85 15.13 19.98 -9.85
C THR A 85 15.97 18.78 -10.25
N ASP A 86 16.00 17.73 -9.42
CA ASP A 86 16.79 16.52 -9.66
C ASP A 86 16.28 15.79 -10.91
N ARG A 87 14.96 15.69 -11.05
CA ARG A 87 14.32 15.16 -12.26
C ARG A 87 14.67 15.98 -13.49
N LYS A 88 14.76 17.31 -13.38
CA LYS A 88 15.16 18.15 -14.52
C LYS A 88 16.61 17.86 -14.93
N VAL A 89 17.55 17.82 -13.97
CA VAL A 89 18.95 17.49 -14.23
C VAL A 89 19.08 16.10 -14.89
N ALA A 90 18.32 15.10 -14.43
CA ALA A 90 18.30 13.77 -15.03
C ALA A 90 17.73 13.72 -16.47
N ILE A 91 16.78 14.61 -16.80
CA ILE A 91 16.27 14.77 -18.16
C ILE A 91 17.32 15.47 -19.04
N ASP A 92 17.98 16.51 -18.53
CA ASP A 92 18.97 17.28 -19.28
C ASP A 92 20.23 16.43 -19.58
N THR A 93 20.68 15.58 -18.64
CA THR A 93 21.79 14.63 -18.89
C THR A 93 21.40 13.50 -19.85
N TYR A 94 20.17 12.98 -19.78
CA TYR A 94 19.65 12.01 -20.75
C TYR A 94 19.58 12.60 -22.17
N ASN A 95 19.10 13.84 -22.30
CA ASN A 95 19.04 14.52 -23.59
C ASN A 95 20.44 14.74 -24.20
N ALA A 96 21.44 15.06 -23.36
CA ALA A 96 22.83 15.21 -23.78
C ALA A 96 23.43 13.88 -24.29
N SER A 97 23.21 12.76 -23.59
CA SER A 97 23.72 11.45 -24.02
C SER A 97 23.00 10.92 -25.26
N ALA A 98 21.68 11.14 -25.38
CA ALA A 98 20.92 10.82 -26.58
C ALA A 98 21.43 11.60 -27.82
N LYS A 99 21.73 12.89 -27.66
CA LYS A 99 22.31 13.73 -28.74
C LYS A 99 23.68 13.21 -29.19
N HIS A 100 24.58 12.90 -28.25
CA HIS A 100 25.90 12.33 -28.55
C HIS A 100 25.78 10.98 -29.28
N LEU A 101 24.86 10.10 -28.86
CA LEU A 101 24.62 8.83 -29.55
C LEU A 101 24.10 9.04 -30.98
N GLN A 102 23.23 10.02 -31.20
CA GLN A 102 22.74 10.37 -32.54
C GLN A 102 23.85 10.94 -33.43
N GLU A 103 24.74 11.76 -32.89
CA GLU A 103 25.92 12.29 -33.61
C GLU A 103 26.89 11.17 -34.01
N CYS A 104 27.19 10.23 -33.11
CA CYS A 104 27.98 9.04 -33.44
C CYS A 104 27.29 8.15 -34.50
N LEU A 105 25.96 8.01 -34.47
CA LEU A 105 25.25 7.24 -35.49
C LEU A 105 25.38 7.87 -36.88
N VAL A 106 25.29 9.20 -36.99
CA VAL A 106 25.51 9.92 -38.27
C VAL A 106 26.92 9.65 -38.80
N GLU A 107 27.95 9.87 -37.97
CA GLU A 107 29.35 9.63 -38.31
C GLU A 107 29.61 8.17 -38.80
N LYS A 108 28.97 7.18 -38.16
CA LYS A 108 29.07 5.78 -38.61
C LYS A 108 28.28 5.50 -39.89
N THR A 109 27.15 6.17 -40.15
CA THR A 109 26.48 6.04 -41.45
C THR A 109 27.26 6.68 -42.60
N GLU A 110 27.92 7.82 -42.40
CA GLU A 110 28.74 8.50 -43.41
C GLU A 110 30.02 7.73 -43.75
N SER A 111 30.70 7.18 -42.73
CA SER A 111 31.85 6.29 -42.93
C SER A 111 31.46 4.98 -43.63
N ILE A 112 30.28 4.41 -43.37
CA ILE A 112 29.75 3.27 -44.15
C ILE A 112 29.46 3.65 -45.61
N GLN A 113 28.92 4.85 -45.88
CA GLN A 113 28.65 5.31 -47.25
C GLN A 113 29.93 5.54 -48.05
N THR A 114 30.92 6.19 -47.46
CA THR A 114 32.22 6.43 -48.12
C THR A 114 32.98 5.12 -48.39
N LEU A 115 32.97 4.17 -47.46
CA LEU A 115 33.54 2.83 -47.68
C LEU A 115 32.82 2.04 -48.79
N LYS A 116 31.49 2.19 -48.94
CA LYS A 116 30.75 1.61 -50.07
C LYS A 116 31.19 2.21 -51.41
N GLY A 117 31.25 3.54 -51.51
CA GLY A 117 31.70 4.21 -52.73
C GLY A 117 33.15 3.85 -53.12
N GLN A 118 34.04 3.69 -52.13
CA GLN A 118 35.39 3.17 -52.37
C GLN A 118 35.39 1.72 -52.89
N LEU A 119 34.56 0.85 -52.30
CA LEU A 119 34.42 -0.55 -52.75
C LEU A 119 33.84 -0.62 -54.16
N GLU A 120 32.82 0.18 -54.49
CA GLU A 120 32.19 0.26 -55.81
C GLU A 120 33.20 0.75 -56.86
N GLY A 121 33.91 1.85 -56.62
CA GLY A 121 34.99 2.31 -57.50
C GLY A 121 36.11 1.29 -57.69
N ALA A 122 36.46 0.52 -56.65
CA ALA A 122 37.42 -0.58 -56.74
C ALA A 122 36.86 -1.83 -57.44
N VAL A 123 35.54 -2.03 -57.47
CA VAL A 123 34.87 -3.04 -58.31
C VAL A 123 34.88 -2.62 -59.78
N ASP A 124 34.56 -1.36 -60.08
CA ASP A 124 34.53 -0.86 -61.46
C ASP A 124 35.93 -0.79 -62.08
N GLY A 125 36.93 -0.35 -61.32
CA GLY A 125 38.33 -0.38 -61.76
C GLY A 125 38.82 -1.79 -62.09
N ARG A 126 38.36 -2.82 -61.35
CA ARG A 126 38.65 -4.24 -61.68
C ARG A 126 37.92 -4.71 -62.92
N HIS A 127 36.66 -4.31 -63.14
CA HIS A 127 35.93 -4.62 -64.36
C HIS A 127 36.58 -3.98 -65.60
N ALA A 128 37.01 -2.72 -65.52
CA ALA A 128 37.69 -2.02 -66.62
C ALA A 128 39.05 -2.65 -67.01
N LEU A 129 39.73 -3.31 -66.08
CA LEU A 129 40.97 -4.05 -66.34
C LEU A 129 40.74 -5.49 -66.82
N SER A 130 39.59 -6.10 -66.49
CA SER A 130 39.24 -7.49 -66.83
C SER A 130 39.40 -7.77 -68.33
N ASP A 131 38.77 -6.97 -69.19
CA ASP A 131 38.81 -7.11 -70.66
C ASP A 131 40.23 -7.04 -71.21
N ARG A 132 41.05 -6.14 -70.67
CA ARG A 132 42.44 -5.91 -71.12
C ARG A 132 43.33 -7.09 -70.73
N LEU A 133 43.17 -7.62 -69.52
CA LEU A 133 43.91 -8.79 -69.05
C LEU A 133 43.49 -10.07 -69.80
N LEU A 134 42.19 -10.27 -70.03
CA LEU A 134 41.67 -11.41 -70.78
C LEU A 134 42.10 -11.37 -72.26
N ALA A 135 42.13 -10.17 -72.86
CA ALA A 135 42.70 -9.96 -74.20
C ALA A 135 44.18 -10.38 -74.27
N LEU A 136 45.00 -9.95 -73.31
CA LEU A 136 46.42 -10.32 -73.25
C LEU A 136 46.62 -11.83 -73.06
N GLN A 137 45.79 -12.48 -72.25
CA GLN A 137 45.84 -13.93 -72.03
C GLN A 137 45.59 -14.73 -73.32
N TYR A 138 44.60 -14.34 -74.12
CA TYR A 138 44.28 -15.04 -75.38
C TYR A 138 45.23 -14.71 -76.53
N ARG A 139 45.95 -13.58 -76.50
CA ARG A 139 47.02 -13.27 -77.48
C ARG A 139 48.22 -14.21 -77.38
N ARG A 140 48.45 -14.85 -76.22
CA ARG A 140 49.62 -15.71 -75.98
C ARG A 140 49.56 -17.00 -76.83
N LYS A 141 50.60 -17.21 -77.65
CA LYS A 141 50.82 -18.45 -78.42
C LYS A 141 50.85 -19.67 -77.49
N GLY A 142 50.14 -20.73 -77.89
CA GLY A 142 50.00 -21.96 -77.10
C GLY A 142 48.84 -21.97 -76.10
N THR A 143 48.15 -20.85 -75.88
CA THR A 143 46.93 -20.81 -75.04
C THR A 143 45.86 -21.73 -75.63
N LYS A 144 45.30 -22.61 -74.78
CA LYS A 144 44.14 -23.46 -75.10
C LYS A 144 42.89 -22.59 -75.05
N VAL A 145 42.02 -22.72 -76.06
CA VAL A 145 40.81 -21.90 -76.21
C VAL A 145 39.61 -22.76 -76.62
N HIS A 146 38.44 -22.45 -76.08
CA HIS A 146 37.19 -23.09 -76.46
C HIS A 146 36.49 -22.18 -77.49
N THR A 147 36.21 -22.73 -78.67
CA THR A 147 35.50 -22.02 -79.76
C THR A 147 34.17 -22.72 -80.04
N PRO A 148 33.22 -22.08 -80.77
CA PRO A 148 32.00 -22.76 -81.23
C PRO A 148 32.26 -24.04 -82.06
N TYR A 149 33.45 -24.16 -82.65
CA TYR A 149 33.91 -25.31 -83.44
C TYR A 149 34.74 -26.31 -82.61
N GLY A 150 34.72 -26.20 -81.29
CA GLY A 150 35.43 -27.06 -80.35
C GLY A 150 36.74 -26.47 -79.81
N VAL A 151 37.54 -27.33 -79.17
CA VAL A 151 38.77 -26.94 -78.46
C VAL A 151 39.92 -26.74 -79.45
N GLY A 152 40.57 -25.58 -79.38
CA GLY A 152 41.72 -25.21 -80.20
C GLY A 152 42.91 -24.68 -79.38
N VAL A 153 43.97 -24.33 -80.11
CA VAL A 153 45.19 -23.73 -79.57
C VAL A 153 45.57 -22.51 -80.43
N VAL A 154 45.87 -21.38 -79.78
CA VAL A 154 46.30 -20.14 -80.44
C VAL A 154 47.70 -20.34 -81.06
N GLN A 155 47.82 -20.18 -82.38
CA GLN A 155 49.09 -20.23 -83.10
C GLN A 155 49.82 -18.89 -83.08
N TYR A 156 49.09 -17.80 -83.34
CA TYR A 156 49.56 -16.43 -83.32
C TYR A 156 48.36 -15.46 -83.26
N PHE A 157 48.66 -14.21 -82.90
CA PHE A 157 47.75 -13.08 -82.97
C PHE A 157 48.23 -12.12 -84.07
N ARG A 158 47.29 -11.49 -84.80
CA ARG A 158 47.57 -10.53 -85.86
C ARG A 158 47.08 -9.16 -85.41
N GLU A 159 48.01 -8.25 -85.13
CA GLU A 159 47.70 -6.98 -84.48
C GLU A 159 46.97 -5.98 -85.40
N SER A 160 47.27 -6.00 -86.70
CA SER A 160 46.64 -5.14 -87.71
C SER A 160 45.11 -5.27 -87.74
N ASP A 161 44.61 -6.49 -87.61
CA ASP A 161 43.19 -6.83 -87.81
C ASP A 161 42.52 -7.24 -86.49
N ASN A 162 43.29 -7.31 -85.38
CA ASN A 162 42.90 -7.92 -84.10
C ASN A 162 42.37 -9.36 -84.22
N ILE A 163 42.97 -10.19 -85.08
CA ILE A 163 42.54 -11.58 -85.34
C ILE A 163 43.42 -12.60 -84.60
N LEU A 164 42.79 -13.56 -83.93
CA LEU A 164 43.42 -14.79 -83.41
C LEU A 164 43.41 -15.88 -84.49
N ALA A 165 44.55 -16.51 -84.72
CA ALA A 165 44.66 -17.73 -85.53
C ALA A 165 44.65 -18.97 -84.60
N ILE A 166 43.56 -19.74 -84.63
CA ILE A 166 43.30 -20.85 -83.70
C ILE A 166 43.29 -22.17 -84.48
N ARG A 167 44.22 -23.09 -84.20
CA ARG A 167 44.18 -24.44 -84.75
C ARG A 167 43.28 -25.33 -83.90
N LEU A 168 42.26 -25.93 -84.49
CA LEU A 168 41.38 -26.88 -83.78
C LEU A 168 42.14 -28.19 -83.49
N ARG A 169 41.71 -28.89 -82.43
CA ARG A 169 42.27 -30.21 -82.05
C ARG A 169 41.56 -31.36 -82.77
N THR A 170 40.24 -31.28 -82.88
CA THR A 170 39.37 -32.29 -83.51
C THR A 170 39.45 -32.25 -85.04
N TRP A 171 39.51 -31.06 -85.63
CA TRP A 171 39.57 -30.86 -87.08
C TRP A 171 40.94 -30.31 -87.49
N LYS A 172 41.47 -30.72 -88.65
CA LYS A 172 42.75 -30.23 -89.21
C LYS A 172 42.66 -28.80 -89.79
N ALA A 173 41.82 -27.94 -89.21
CA ALA A 173 41.53 -26.59 -89.67
C ALA A 173 42.09 -25.51 -88.73
N THR A 174 42.40 -24.35 -89.32
CA THR A 174 42.72 -23.11 -88.59
C THR A 174 41.56 -22.14 -88.75
N VAL A 175 40.98 -21.70 -87.64
CA VAL A 175 39.90 -20.72 -87.60
C VAL A 175 40.49 -19.35 -87.28
N TYR A 176 40.05 -18.33 -88.00
CA TYR A 176 40.40 -16.93 -87.78
C TYR A 176 39.21 -16.22 -87.11
N ILE A 177 39.40 -15.71 -85.89
CA ILE A 177 38.33 -15.07 -85.10
C ILE A 177 38.81 -13.71 -84.59
N SER A 178 37.97 -12.67 -84.67
CA SER A 178 38.26 -11.39 -84.02
C SER A 178 38.38 -11.57 -82.50
N LEU A 179 39.46 -11.04 -81.92
CA LEU A 179 39.74 -11.08 -80.49
C LEU A 179 38.60 -10.45 -79.67
N VAL A 180 37.98 -9.37 -80.16
CA VAL A 180 36.88 -8.68 -79.48
C VAL A 180 35.64 -9.58 -79.38
N HIS A 181 35.25 -10.20 -80.50
CA HIS A 181 34.10 -11.11 -80.53
C HIS A 181 34.38 -12.38 -79.71
N PHE A 182 35.62 -12.88 -79.72
CA PHE A 182 36.02 -14.02 -78.90
C PHE A 182 35.94 -13.72 -77.39
N ILE A 183 36.39 -12.53 -76.95
CA ILE A 183 36.26 -12.07 -75.56
C ILE A 183 34.79 -11.94 -75.14
N GLN A 184 33.94 -11.37 -76.01
CA GLN A 184 32.51 -11.25 -75.73
C GLN A 184 31.83 -12.63 -75.59
N ALA A 185 32.16 -13.58 -76.46
CA ALA A 185 31.66 -14.96 -76.37
C ALA A 185 32.16 -15.70 -75.11
N ALA A 186 33.44 -15.54 -74.76
CA ALA A 186 34.02 -16.11 -73.55
C ALA A 186 33.38 -15.53 -72.27
N LYS A 187 33.16 -14.21 -72.22
CA LYS A 187 32.41 -13.55 -71.14
C LYS A 187 30.97 -14.04 -71.05
N ALA A 188 30.27 -14.20 -72.17
CA ALA A 188 28.90 -14.71 -72.19
C ALA A 188 28.81 -16.17 -71.70
N MET A 189 29.84 -16.99 -71.95
CA MET A 189 29.99 -18.33 -71.37
C MET A 189 30.20 -18.26 -69.85
N GLN A 190 31.21 -17.50 -69.40
CA GLN A 190 31.51 -17.31 -67.96
C GLN A 190 30.32 -16.76 -67.17
N GLN A 191 29.53 -15.84 -67.74
CA GLN A 191 28.34 -15.29 -67.10
C GLN A 191 27.22 -16.33 -66.96
N ARG A 192 27.06 -17.24 -67.94
CA ARG A 192 26.11 -18.37 -67.85
C ARG A 192 26.57 -19.39 -66.80
N GLU A 193 27.86 -19.70 -66.75
CA GLU A 193 28.47 -20.54 -65.72
C GLU A 193 28.27 -19.94 -64.32
N LEU A 194 28.49 -18.62 -64.16
CA LEU A 194 28.23 -17.91 -62.90
C LEU A 194 26.76 -17.93 -62.47
N LEU A 195 25.81 -17.82 -63.41
CA LEU A 195 24.39 -17.89 -63.11
C LEU A 195 23.96 -19.32 -62.71
N ALA A 196 24.47 -20.35 -63.41
CA ALA A 196 24.24 -21.75 -63.05
C ALA A 196 24.90 -22.13 -61.70
N MET A 197 26.10 -21.63 -61.43
CA MET A 197 26.73 -21.80 -60.11
C MET A 197 25.93 -21.11 -59.00
N ARG A 198 25.31 -19.95 -59.27
CA ARG A 198 24.46 -19.26 -58.29
C ARG A 198 23.15 -19.99 -58.00
N SER A 199 22.51 -20.63 -58.98
CA SER A 199 21.31 -21.45 -58.70
C SER A 199 21.69 -22.68 -57.86
N VAL A 200 22.76 -23.38 -58.23
CA VAL A 200 23.30 -24.51 -57.44
C VAL A 200 23.74 -24.05 -56.04
N GLU A 201 24.33 -22.86 -55.88
CA GLU A 201 24.69 -22.32 -54.56
C GLU A 201 23.45 -22.02 -53.70
N VAL A 202 22.36 -21.54 -54.29
CA VAL A 202 21.07 -21.34 -53.60
C VAL A 202 20.44 -22.68 -53.20
N GLU A 203 20.46 -23.67 -54.08
CA GLU A 203 19.97 -25.03 -53.82
C GLU A 203 20.79 -25.71 -52.71
N CYS A 204 22.12 -25.67 -52.77
CA CYS A 204 23.01 -26.16 -51.71
C CYS A 204 22.80 -25.43 -50.38
N LYS A 205 22.58 -24.10 -50.39
CA LYS A 205 22.24 -23.34 -49.18
C LYS A 205 20.86 -23.68 -48.63
N ALA A 206 19.89 -24.04 -49.48
CA ALA A 206 18.59 -24.55 -49.04
C ALA A 206 18.72 -25.95 -48.43
N PHE A 207 19.45 -26.86 -49.09
CA PHE A 207 19.73 -28.21 -48.59
C PHE A 207 20.44 -28.17 -47.23
N VAL A 208 21.53 -27.41 -47.07
CA VAL A 208 22.25 -27.28 -45.78
C VAL A 208 21.37 -26.65 -44.68
N ARG A 209 20.37 -25.83 -45.02
CA ARG A 209 19.38 -25.34 -44.04
C ARG A 209 18.35 -26.40 -43.65
N VAL A 210 18.02 -27.33 -44.54
CA VAL A 210 17.14 -28.48 -44.23
C VAL A 210 17.90 -29.48 -43.37
N GLU A 211 19.10 -29.88 -43.77
CA GLU A 211 19.94 -30.80 -42.99
C GLU A 211 20.22 -30.24 -41.59
N ARG A 212 20.58 -28.96 -41.43
CA ARG A 212 20.76 -28.36 -40.09
C ARG A 212 19.50 -28.33 -39.22
N ARG A 213 18.31 -28.25 -39.83
CA ARG A 213 17.04 -28.36 -39.09
C ARG A 213 16.79 -29.81 -38.66
N ARG A 214 17.16 -30.76 -39.53
CA ARG A 214 17.08 -32.19 -39.27
C ARG A 214 18.06 -32.61 -38.17
N GLU A 215 19.34 -32.23 -38.28
CA GLU A 215 20.38 -32.37 -37.24
C GLU A 215 19.87 -31.82 -35.90
N ALA A 216 19.29 -30.60 -35.89
CA ALA A 216 18.74 -30.03 -34.66
C ALA A 216 17.57 -30.84 -34.07
N SER A 217 16.68 -31.40 -34.91
CA SER A 217 15.60 -32.29 -34.42
C SER A 217 16.10 -33.65 -33.97
N GLU A 218 17.12 -34.22 -34.63
CA GLU A 218 17.73 -35.50 -34.25
C GLU A 218 18.51 -35.36 -32.93
N CYS A 219 19.27 -34.27 -32.75
CA CYS A 219 19.88 -33.90 -31.48
C CYS A 219 18.85 -33.72 -30.36
N HIS A 220 17.72 -33.05 -30.63
CA HIS A 220 16.68 -32.87 -29.61
C HIS A 220 16.03 -34.20 -29.19
N VAL A 221 15.81 -35.13 -30.13
CA VAL A 221 15.39 -36.50 -29.79
C VAL A 221 16.44 -37.18 -28.93
N MET A 222 17.72 -37.12 -29.28
CA MET A 222 18.81 -37.66 -28.45
C MET A 222 18.87 -37.05 -27.05
N GLU A 223 18.65 -35.74 -26.88
CA GLU A 223 18.55 -35.09 -25.56
C GLU A 223 17.43 -35.71 -24.70
N THR A 224 16.27 -36.00 -25.31
CA THR A 224 15.15 -36.65 -24.62
C THR A 224 15.44 -38.13 -24.30
N GLU A 225 16.09 -38.87 -25.20
CA GLU A 225 16.53 -40.25 -24.93
C GLU A 225 17.58 -40.31 -23.82
N GLU A 226 18.54 -39.37 -23.78
CA GLU A 226 19.49 -39.24 -22.67
C GLU A 226 18.79 -38.86 -21.35
N ALA A 227 17.73 -38.04 -21.39
CA ALA A 227 16.94 -37.73 -20.20
C ALA A 227 16.26 -39.00 -19.64
N LEU A 228 15.58 -39.77 -20.50
CA LEU A 228 14.96 -41.04 -20.13
C LEU A 228 16.00 -42.06 -19.62
N CYS A 229 17.17 -42.15 -20.23
CA CYS A 229 18.26 -43.00 -19.75
C CYS A 229 18.78 -42.56 -18.36
N ARG A 230 18.81 -41.25 -18.06
CA ARG A 230 19.15 -40.72 -16.74
C ARG A 230 18.06 -41.06 -15.70
N GLU A 231 16.80 -40.98 -16.06
CA GLU A 231 15.69 -41.42 -15.18
C GLU A 231 15.73 -42.93 -14.89
N ILE A 232 15.92 -43.77 -15.91
CA ILE A 232 16.03 -45.23 -15.76
C ILE A 232 17.22 -45.61 -14.88
N THR A 233 18.38 -44.95 -15.04
CA THR A 233 19.56 -45.23 -14.21
C THR A 233 19.40 -44.73 -12.77
N LEU A 234 18.74 -43.59 -12.53
CA LEU A 234 18.37 -43.13 -11.19
C LEU A 234 17.37 -44.09 -10.53
N TRP A 235 16.35 -44.54 -11.24
CA TRP A 235 15.39 -45.54 -10.75
C TRP A 235 16.08 -46.85 -10.38
N ALA A 236 16.99 -47.35 -11.23
CA ALA A 236 17.77 -48.56 -10.95
C ALA A 236 18.66 -48.41 -9.70
N GLN A 237 19.29 -47.25 -9.51
CA GLN A 237 20.06 -46.94 -8.29
C GLN A 237 19.16 -46.89 -7.04
N GLN A 238 17.97 -46.29 -7.13
CA GLN A 238 17.01 -46.23 -6.03
C GLN A 238 16.47 -47.63 -5.67
N MET A 239 16.20 -48.48 -6.67
CA MET A 239 15.77 -49.87 -6.46
C MET A 239 16.88 -50.73 -5.83
N ALA A 240 18.14 -50.58 -6.29
CA ALA A 240 19.29 -51.22 -5.65
C ALA A 240 19.49 -50.74 -4.20
N ALA A 241 19.25 -49.46 -3.92
CA ALA A 241 19.27 -48.92 -2.57
C ALA A 241 18.10 -49.45 -1.71
N LYS A 242 16.88 -49.59 -2.26
CA LYS A 242 15.71 -50.20 -1.60
C LYS A 242 16.03 -51.65 -1.20
N GLU A 243 16.58 -52.45 -2.12
CA GLU A 243 17.06 -53.80 -1.82
C GLU A 243 18.15 -53.82 -0.75
N GLY A 244 19.13 -52.91 -0.82
CA GLY A 244 20.18 -52.80 0.19
C GLY A 244 19.63 -52.55 1.60
N HIS A 245 18.69 -51.62 1.75
CA HIS A 245 18.02 -51.33 3.02
C HIS A 245 17.19 -52.51 3.53
N ILE A 246 16.43 -53.18 2.65
CA ILE A 246 15.65 -54.38 3.01
C ILE A 246 16.59 -55.51 3.48
N ARG A 247 17.66 -55.81 2.73
CA ARG A 247 18.66 -56.84 3.10
C ARG A 247 19.32 -56.52 4.45
N VAL A 248 19.65 -55.26 4.74
CA VAL A 248 20.21 -54.84 6.05
C VAL A 248 19.17 -54.95 7.17
N ALA A 249 17.89 -54.62 6.91
CA ALA A 249 16.83 -54.78 7.90
C ALA A 249 16.55 -56.25 8.23
N VAL A 250 16.43 -57.11 7.20
CA VAL A 250 16.23 -58.55 7.33
C VAL A 250 17.39 -59.19 8.10
N THR A 251 18.63 -59.00 7.66
CA THR A 251 19.80 -59.58 8.35
C THR A 251 19.96 -59.07 9.79
N LYS A 252 19.59 -57.82 10.08
CA LYS A 252 19.53 -57.30 11.46
C LYS A 252 18.50 -58.05 12.32
N VAL A 253 17.32 -58.39 11.78
CA VAL A 253 16.30 -59.17 12.49
C VAL A 253 16.71 -60.65 12.62
N GLU A 254 17.34 -61.23 11.60
CA GLU A 254 17.92 -62.58 11.66
C GLU A 254 19.01 -62.67 12.74
N VAL A 255 19.99 -61.77 12.75
CA VAL A 255 21.04 -61.75 13.78
C VAL A 255 20.44 -61.53 15.16
N GLN A 256 19.48 -60.61 15.32
CA GLN A 256 18.80 -60.43 16.61
C GLN A 256 18.04 -61.69 17.07
N THR A 257 17.37 -62.40 16.17
CA THR A 257 16.63 -63.62 16.54
C THR A 257 17.57 -64.79 16.81
N GLN A 258 18.65 -64.96 16.04
CA GLN A 258 19.73 -65.91 16.31
C GLN A 258 20.39 -65.63 17.68
N VAL A 259 20.71 -64.37 18.00
CA VAL A 259 21.27 -63.99 19.31
C VAL A 259 20.28 -64.24 20.45
N ARG A 260 18.99 -63.91 20.29
CA ARG A 260 17.94 -64.25 21.27
C ARG A 260 17.83 -65.77 21.51
N MET A 261 18.01 -66.57 20.45
CA MET A 261 18.01 -68.03 20.55
C MET A 261 19.28 -68.56 21.22
N ALA A 262 20.47 -68.08 20.85
CA ALA A 262 21.74 -68.43 21.47
C ALA A 262 21.77 -68.07 22.97
N LEU A 263 21.26 -66.90 23.35
CA LEU A 263 21.12 -66.49 24.76
C LEU A 263 20.09 -67.34 25.51
N ARG A 264 19.01 -67.78 24.86
CA ARG A 264 18.03 -68.73 25.45
C ARG A 264 18.64 -70.11 25.65
N ASP A 265 19.45 -70.60 24.70
CA ASP A 265 20.13 -71.89 24.81
C ASP A 265 21.29 -71.83 25.81
N ALA A 266 22.04 -70.73 25.92
CA ALA A 266 22.99 -70.50 27.02
C ALA A 266 22.28 -70.49 28.39
N LYS A 267 21.16 -69.76 28.52
CA LYS A 267 20.28 -69.80 29.71
C LYS A 267 19.55 -71.15 29.92
N ARG A 268 19.69 -72.13 29.02
CA ARG A 268 19.36 -73.54 29.27
C ARG A 268 20.60 -74.31 29.70
N ARG A 269 21.74 -74.18 29.01
CA ARG A 269 23.02 -74.82 29.38
C ARG A 269 23.40 -74.52 30.82
N PHE A 270 23.45 -73.25 31.23
CA PHE A 270 23.75 -72.87 32.62
C PHE A 270 22.73 -73.43 33.64
N ARG A 271 21.46 -73.62 33.26
CA ARG A 271 20.47 -74.28 34.15
C ARG A 271 20.67 -75.78 34.21
N ASN A 272 20.92 -76.45 33.09
CA ASN A 272 21.24 -77.87 33.04
C ASN A 272 22.57 -78.18 33.74
N GLU A 273 23.54 -77.27 33.68
CA GLU A 273 24.83 -77.35 34.37
C GLU A 273 24.67 -77.10 35.87
N ALA A 274 23.85 -76.13 36.29
CA ALA A 274 23.48 -75.92 37.69
C ALA A 274 22.61 -77.05 38.27
N GLU A 275 21.72 -77.65 37.48
CA GLU A 275 21.00 -78.88 37.82
C GLU A 275 21.96 -80.07 37.93
N ALA A 276 22.93 -80.18 37.02
CA ALA A 276 23.98 -81.20 37.10
C ALA A 276 24.92 -80.97 38.29
N ASP A 277 25.20 -79.73 38.69
CA ASP A 277 25.98 -79.40 39.89
C ASP A 277 25.18 -79.62 41.18
N ALA A 278 23.89 -79.28 41.20
CA ALA A 278 22.99 -79.62 42.29
C ALA A 278 22.91 -81.15 42.46
N VAL A 279 22.76 -81.90 41.35
CA VAL A 279 22.82 -83.37 41.35
C VAL A 279 24.20 -83.89 41.74
N ARG A 280 25.31 -83.27 41.33
CA ARG A 280 26.66 -83.63 41.81
C ARG A 280 26.82 -83.40 43.31
N ALA A 281 26.40 -82.26 43.86
CA ALA A 281 26.44 -81.97 45.29
C ALA A 281 25.55 -82.94 46.10
N HIS A 282 24.36 -83.25 45.58
CA HIS A 282 23.40 -84.16 46.21
C HIS A 282 23.83 -85.64 46.11
N ALA A 283 24.49 -86.05 45.02
CA ALA A 283 25.03 -87.39 44.81
C ALA A 283 26.38 -87.61 45.52
N ALA A 284 27.23 -86.57 45.61
CA ALA A 284 28.39 -86.54 46.49
C ALA A 284 28.02 -86.59 47.98
N LYS A 285 26.72 -86.43 48.31
CA LYS A 285 26.18 -86.49 49.66
C LYS A 285 26.96 -85.62 50.64
N ILE A 286 27.21 -84.37 50.25
CA ILE A 286 27.76 -83.34 51.17
C ILE A 286 26.67 -82.97 52.18
N ARG A 287 26.43 -83.89 53.13
CA ARG A 287 25.68 -83.63 54.34
C ARG A 287 26.53 -82.67 55.18
N LEU A 288 25.98 -81.50 55.49
CA LEU A 288 26.36 -80.75 56.69
C LEU A 288 25.92 -81.55 57.92
N VAL A 289 26.70 -82.57 58.27
CA VAL A 289 26.52 -83.35 59.50
C VAL A 289 26.92 -82.47 60.67
N ARG A 290 25.93 -81.94 61.42
CA ARG A 290 26.18 -81.54 62.81
C ARG A 290 26.55 -82.78 63.62
N PRO A 291 27.75 -82.87 64.22
CA PRO A 291 28.14 -84.07 64.96
C PRO A 291 27.35 -84.21 66.27
N LYS A 292 26.87 -85.42 66.54
CA LYS A 292 26.81 -85.99 67.90
C LYS A 292 27.73 -87.22 67.93
N LEU A 293 28.27 -87.55 69.10
CA LEU A 293 29.57 -88.20 69.22
C LEU A 293 29.62 -89.73 68.95
N LYS A 294 30.75 -90.13 68.34
CA LYS A 294 31.55 -91.38 68.51
C LYS A 294 31.18 -92.71 67.77
N THR A 295 32.26 -93.41 67.38
CA THR A 295 32.50 -94.86 67.15
C THR A 295 31.80 -95.67 66.02
N MET A 296 32.50 -95.83 64.87
CA MET A 296 33.17 -97.06 64.29
C MET A 296 32.57 -98.49 64.46
N PRO A 297 32.91 -99.54 63.63
CA PRO A 297 33.57 -99.61 62.28
C PRO A 297 33.15 -100.75 61.26
N LYS A 298 33.71 -100.77 60.01
CA LYS A 298 33.90 -101.92 59.01
C LYS A 298 32.62 -102.52 58.33
N LYS A 299 32.55 -103.23 57.16
CA LYS A 299 33.38 -103.76 55.99
C LYS A 299 32.36 -104.22 54.85
N LEU A 300 32.55 -104.83 53.64
CA LEU A 300 33.62 -105.32 52.70
C LEU A 300 33.07 -105.63 51.24
N ALA A 301 33.80 -105.31 50.14
CA ALA A 301 34.02 -106.08 48.86
C ALA A 301 32.87 -106.38 47.79
N PRO A 302 33.05 -107.18 46.67
CA PRO A 302 32.99 -106.64 45.27
C PRO A 302 32.45 -107.51 44.04
N GLN A 303 32.61 -107.02 42.78
CA GLN A 303 32.93 -107.70 41.45
C GLN A 303 31.94 -107.90 40.22
N ARG A 304 32.45 -107.50 39.01
CA ARG A 304 32.53 -108.11 37.61
C ARG A 304 31.38 -108.32 36.53
N SER A 305 31.68 -107.84 35.28
CA SER A 305 31.80 -108.51 33.92
C SER A 305 30.68 -108.79 32.84
N THR A 306 30.98 -108.43 31.55
CA THR A 306 30.78 -109.13 30.19
C THR A 306 29.38 -109.38 29.54
N SER A 307 29.16 -109.62 28.20
CA SER A 307 29.86 -109.38 26.88
C SER A 307 29.09 -109.89 25.58
N LEU A 308 29.42 -109.37 24.35
CA LEU A 308 29.30 -109.99 22.97
C LEU A 308 27.87 -110.21 22.30
N ALA A 309 27.61 -110.41 20.98
CA ALA A 309 28.40 -110.48 19.70
C ALA A 309 27.61 -110.26 18.33
N LYS A 310 28.31 -109.76 17.28
CA LYS A 310 28.38 -110.11 15.80
C LYS A 310 27.19 -110.22 14.76
N MET A 311 27.38 -109.53 13.60
CA MET A 311 27.28 -109.97 12.15
C MET A 311 25.90 -110.27 11.47
N THR A 312 25.63 -110.20 10.13
CA THR A 312 26.41 -109.91 8.87
C THR A 312 25.53 -109.51 7.64
N ALA A 313 26.10 -108.77 6.66
CA ALA A 313 25.80 -108.72 5.18
C ALA A 313 24.39 -108.24 4.67
N ALA A 314 24.13 -107.80 3.42
CA ALA A 314 24.94 -107.62 2.18
C ALA A 314 24.43 -106.48 1.23
N MET A 315 25.07 -106.36 0.05
CA MET A 315 24.85 -105.47 -1.13
C MET A 315 23.59 -105.84 -2.00
N ALA A 316 23.08 -105.07 -2.99
CA ALA A 316 23.26 -103.69 -3.48
C ALA A 316 22.20 -103.27 -4.57
N ILE A 317 22.05 -101.95 -4.81
CA ILE A 317 21.74 -101.23 -6.08
C ILE A 317 20.36 -101.43 -6.82
N THR A 318 19.68 -100.29 -7.07
CA THR A 318 18.63 -99.88 -8.06
C THR A 318 17.85 -100.93 -8.90
N SER A 319 16.54 -100.76 -9.19
CA SER A 319 16.01 -99.64 -9.99
C SER A 319 14.47 -99.45 -10.02
N THR A 320 14.04 -98.26 -10.47
CA THR A 320 12.77 -97.86 -11.16
C THR A 320 11.56 -98.81 -11.24
N ASN A 321 10.36 -98.38 -10.77
CA ASN A 321 9.22 -97.92 -11.60
C ASN A 321 7.86 -97.80 -10.85
N ASN A 322 6.90 -97.12 -11.47
CA ASN A 322 5.50 -96.96 -11.03
C ASN A 322 4.65 -98.23 -11.27
N ALA A 323 3.57 -98.42 -10.48
CA ALA A 323 2.18 -98.54 -10.98
C ALA A 323 1.13 -98.95 -9.91
N THR A 324 0.19 -98.04 -9.62
CA THR A 324 -1.27 -98.21 -9.37
C THR A 324 -1.88 -99.30 -8.44
N THR A 325 -2.98 -98.94 -7.77
CA THR A 325 -4.06 -99.80 -7.16
C THR A 325 -3.63 -100.76 -6.01
N ASN A 326 -4.30 -100.87 -4.85
CA ASN A 326 -5.76 -100.90 -4.65
C ASN A 326 -6.23 -100.56 -3.21
N SER A 327 -7.54 -100.68 -3.00
CA SER A 327 -8.37 -100.44 -1.80
C SER A 327 -7.90 -100.94 -0.41
N ALA A 328 -8.06 -100.06 0.58
CA ALA A 328 -8.58 -100.27 1.94
C ALA A 328 -8.46 -101.64 2.65
N THR A 329 -7.59 -101.72 3.67
CA THR A 329 -7.97 -101.96 5.08
C THR A 329 -6.77 -101.66 6.03
N PRO A 330 -6.98 -101.36 7.32
CA PRO A 330 -5.93 -100.76 8.16
C PRO A 330 -5.02 -101.80 8.87
N ALA A 331 -3.72 -101.73 8.61
CA ALA A 331 -2.70 -102.40 9.43
C ALA A 331 -2.42 -101.58 10.72
N ALA A 332 -2.27 -102.26 11.85
CA ALA A 332 -2.20 -101.61 13.17
C ALA A 332 -0.87 -100.86 13.42
N LEU A 333 -0.96 -99.70 14.10
CA LEU A 333 0.19 -98.91 14.53
C LEU A 333 1.07 -99.68 15.55
N PRO A 334 2.41 -99.73 15.37
CA PRO A 334 3.30 -100.38 16.32
C PRO A 334 3.33 -99.62 17.65
N LYS A 335 3.28 -100.36 18.77
CA LYS A 335 3.31 -99.80 20.14
C LYS A 335 4.62 -99.06 20.38
N VAL A 336 4.56 -97.72 20.39
CA VAL A 336 5.73 -96.85 20.61
C VAL A 336 6.35 -97.14 21.97
N SER A 337 7.62 -97.57 21.97
CA SER A 337 8.41 -97.75 23.19
C SER A 337 8.41 -96.47 24.03
N LYS A 338 8.44 -96.61 25.37
CA LYS A 338 8.39 -95.48 26.31
C LYS A 338 9.62 -94.58 26.13
N GLN A 339 9.53 -93.60 25.22
CA GLN A 339 10.55 -92.59 24.96
C GLN A 339 11.05 -92.01 26.28
N SER A 340 12.38 -91.95 26.42
CA SER A 340 13.00 -91.45 27.64
C SER A 340 12.60 -90.00 27.91
N THR A 341 12.72 -89.55 29.16
CA THR A 341 12.54 -88.14 29.51
C THR A 341 13.51 -87.23 28.73
N LEU A 342 14.69 -87.75 28.37
CA LEU A 342 15.67 -87.06 27.52
C LEU A 342 15.19 -86.94 26.06
N ASP A 343 14.57 -87.98 25.50
CA ASP A 343 14.01 -87.92 24.14
C ASP A 343 12.81 -86.98 24.06
N LYS A 344 11.89 -87.07 25.03
CA LYS A 344 10.73 -86.16 25.11
C LYS A 344 11.17 -84.71 25.23
N THR A 345 12.18 -84.40 26.06
CA THR A 345 12.75 -83.04 26.15
C THR A 345 13.60 -82.65 24.93
N ARG A 346 14.15 -83.61 24.16
CA ARG A 346 14.83 -83.33 22.88
C ARG A 346 13.82 -82.97 21.78
N VAL A 347 12.73 -83.74 21.65
CA VAL A 347 11.63 -83.47 20.71
C VAL A 347 10.93 -82.15 21.07
N ALA A 348 10.63 -81.90 22.35
CA ALA A 348 10.04 -80.64 22.79
C ALA A 348 10.95 -79.43 22.49
N ARG A 349 12.28 -79.55 22.64
CA ARG A 349 13.24 -78.51 22.23
C ARG A 349 13.23 -78.27 20.72
N ALA A 350 13.19 -79.33 19.91
CA ALA A 350 13.14 -79.21 18.45
C ALA A 350 11.83 -78.57 17.97
N ALA A 351 10.69 -78.97 18.54
CA ALA A 351 9.38 -78.37 18.25
C ALA A 351 9.33 -76.88 18.65
N LEU A 352 9.78 -76.54 19.86
CA LEU A 352 9.85 -75.15 20.32
C LEU A 352 10.78 -74.30 19.42
N LYS A 353 11.93 -74.85 18.98
CA LYS A 353 12.82 -74.15 18.04
C LYS A 353 12.11 -73.86 16.72
N ARG A 354 11.39 -74.83 16.13
CA ARG A 354 10.61 -74.61 14.89
C ARG A 354 9.53 -73.54 15.06
N ILE A 355 8.76 -73.59 16.14
CA ILE A 355 7.70 -72.59 16.43
C ILE A 355 8.30 -71.18 16.58
N LEU A 356 9.45 -71.06 17.25
CA LEU A 356 10.15 -69.78 17.41
C LEU A 356 10.78 -69.25 16.11
N MET A 357 11.25 -70.14 15.22
CA MET A 357 11.70 -69.75 13.88
C MET A 357 10.53 -69.29 13.01
N ALA A 358 9.41 -70.03 12.97
CA ALA A 358 8.21 -69.65 12.22
C ALA A 358 7.64 -68.29 12.67
N HIS A 359 7.68 -67.98 13.98
CA HIS A 359 7.32 -66.64 14.46
C HIS A 359 8.32 -65.54 14.07
N ALA A 360 9.61 -65.86 13.92
CA ALA A 360 10.61 -64.91 13.43
C ALA A 360 10.43 -64.64 11.92
N GLU A 361 10.25 -65.70 11.13
CA GLU A 361 9.97 -65.66 9.69
C GLU A 361 8.68 -64.87 9.42
N ALA A 362 7.60 -65.16 10.14
CA ALA A 362 6.35 -64.40 10.05
C ALA A 362 6.53 -62.92 10.41
N ALA A 363 7.30 -62.60 11.46
CA ALA A 363 7.57 -61.22 11.84
C ALA A 363 8.34 -60.47 10.74
N VAL A 364 9.41 -61.06 10.18
CA VAL A 364 10.17 -60.50 9.06
C VAL A 364 9.25 -60.19 7.87
N LEU A 365 8.44 -61.18 7.43
CA LEU A 365 7.52 -61.03 6.31
C LEU A 365 6.42 -59.98 6.57
N THR A 366 6.00 -59.76 7.82
CA THR A 366 5.09 -58.64 8.14
C THR A 366 5.79 -57.28 8.10
N THR A 367 7.04 -57.17 8.59
CA THR A 367 7.79 -55.91 8.50
C THR A 367 8.15 -55.54 7.07
N GLU A 368 8.51 -56.51 6.24
CA GLU A 368 8.79 -56.31 4.81
C GLU A 368 7.56 -55.79 4.06
N ARG A 369 6.40 -56.45 4.21
CA ARG A 369 5.14 -55.99 3.59
C ARG A 369 4.73 -54.59 4.02
N ASN A 370 4.90 -54.26 5.30
CA ASN A 370 4.57 -52.93 5.81
C ASN A 370 5.49 -51.85 5.22
N LEU A 371 6.80 -52.09 5.16
CA LEU A 371 7.77 -51.15 4.59
C LEU A 371 7.61 -50.97 3.07
N VAL A 372 7.25 -52.04 2.34
CA VAL A 372 6.89 -51.95 0.93
C VAL A 372 5.62 -51.10 0.76
N ALA A 373 4.55 -51.38 1.50
CA ALA A 373 3.30 -50.61 1.42
C ALA A 373 3.45 -49.13 1.87
N GLU A 374 4.39 -48.82 2.78
CA GLU A 374 4.72 -47.46 3.19
C GLU A 374 5.51 -46.72 2.09
N TYR A 375 6.54 -47.35 1.53
CA TYR A 375 7.30 -46.79 0.41
C TYR A 375 6.43 -46.56 -0.83
N ASP A 376 5.61 -47.55 -1.20
CA ASP A 376 4.79 -47.49 -2.42
C ASP A 376 3.72 -46.38 -2.32
N ARG A 377 3.23 -46.06 -1.11
CA ARG A 377 2.41 -44.86 -0.85
C ARG A 377 3.18 -43.57 -1.04
N VAL A 378 4.33 -43.42 -0.38
CA VAL A 378 5.15 -42.20 -0.47
C VAL A 378 5.60 -41.94 -1.91
N HIS A 379 5.96 -42.98 -2.66
CA HIS A 379 6.28 -42.87 -4.09
C HIS A 379 5.03 -42.54 -4.93
N HIS A 380 3.86 -43.07 -4.60
CA HIS A 380 2.62 -42.69 -5.29
C HIS A 380 2.28 -41.21 -5.06
N ASP A 381 2.32 -40.73 -3.82
CA ASP A 381 2.06 -39.32 -3.48
C ASP A 381 3.08 -38.37 -4.16
N GLN A 382 4.36 -38.77 -4.21
CA GLN A 382 5.39 -38.03 -4.95
C GLN A 382 5.13 -38.02 -6.47
N LEU A 383 4.70 -39.13 -7.06
CA LEU A 383 4.42 -39.21 -8.49
C LEU A 383 3.13 -38.47 -8.88
N VAL A 384 2.09 -38.52 -8.03
CA VAL A 384 0.86 -37.73 -8.20
C VAL A 384 1.17 -36.24 -8.10
N THR A 385 2.05 -35.81 -7.19
CA THR A 385 2.42 -34.39 -7.07
C THR A 385 3.36 -33.91 -8.19
N THR A 386 4.32 -34.71 -8.67
CA THR A 386 5.15 -34.30 -9.82
C THR A 386 4.34 -34.26 -11.13
N VAL A 387 3.56 -35.30 -11.44
CA VAL A 387 2.70 -35.34 -12.63
C VAL A 387 1.61 -34.27 -12.55
N GLY A 388 0.98 -34.10 -11.39
CA GLY A 388 -0.02 -33.05 -11.18
C GLY A 388 0.53 -31.64 -11.41
N ASN A 389 1.71 -31.33 -10.85
CA ASN A 389 2.40 -30.05 -11.09
C ASN A 389 2.78 -29.87 -12.57
N GLY A 390 3.22 -30.93 -13.25
CA GLY A 390 3.53 -30.92 -14.69
C GLY A 390 2.29 -30.63 -15.55
N CYS A 391 1.16 -31.30 -15.29
CA CYS A 391 -0.11 -31.06 -15.98
C CYS A 391 -0.63 -29.64 -15.74
N VAL A 392 -0.57 -29.13 -14.49
CA VAL A 392 -0.94 -27.74 -14.18
C VAL A 392 -0.02 -26.75 -14.89
N ALA A 393 1.30 -27.02 -14.94
CA ALA A 393 2.25 -26.15 -15.65
C ALA A 393 2.00 -26.11 -17.17
N SER A 394 1.69 -27.25 -17.81
CA SER A 394 1.33 -27.31 -19.23
C SER A 394 0.04 -26.54 -19.52
N LEU A 395 -1.04 -26.84 -18.78
CA LEU A 395 -2.34 -26.18 -18.93
C LEU A 395 -2.24 -24.66 -18.73
N LEU A 396 -1.45 -24.22 -17.74
CA LEU A 396 -1.25 -22.79 -17.44
C LEU A 396 -0.34 -22.12 -18.49
N HIS A 397 0.61 -22.85 -19.08
CA HIS A 397 1.37 -22.36 -20.23
C HIS A 397 0.47 -22.20 -21.47
N GLU A 398 -0.32 -23.21 -21.82
CA GLU A 398 -1.29 -23.20 -22.92
C GLU A 398 -2.28 -22.04 -22.78
N LEU A 399 -2.92 -21.88 -21.60
CA LEU A 399 -3.80 -20.75 -21.30
C LEU A 399 -3.11 -19.38 -21.41
N LEU A 400 -1.83 -19.26 -21.03
CA LEU A 400 -1.08 -18.01 -21.18
C LEU A 400 -0.70 -17.72 -22.63
N VAL A 401 -0.50 -18.74 -23.47
CA VAL A 401 -0.29 -18.57 -24.92
C VAL A 401 -1.59 -18.15 -25.59
N ASP A 402 -2.70 -18.84 -25.32
CA ASP A 402 -4.01 -18.49 -25.89
C ASP A 402 -4.42 -17.05 -25.53
N VAL A 403 -4.31 -16.66 -24.26
CA VAL A 403 -4.60 -15.29 -23.80
C VAL A 403 -3.63 -14.25 -24.41
N ALA A 404 -2.37 -14.61 -24.66
CA ALA A 404 -1.43 -13.73 -25.35
C ALA A 404 -1.84 -13.53 -26.82
N ASP A 405 -2.20 -14.59 -27.54
CA ASP A 405 -2.62 -14.49 -28.94
C ASP A 405 -3.99 -13.82 -29.10
N GLU A 406 -4.95 -14.06 -28.20
CA GLU A 406 -6.22 -13.31 -28.13
C GLU A 406 -5.96 -11.81 -27.93
N THR A 407 -5.16 -11.43 -26.93
CA THR A 407 -4.90 -10.00 -26.65
C THR A 407 -4.04 -9.31 -27.73
N ILE A 408 -3.20 -10.06 -28.45
CA ILE A 408 -2.53 -9.58 -29.66
C ILE A 408 -3.53 -9.35 -30.79
N GLN A 409 -4.48 -10.27 -31.02
CA GLN A 409 -5.52 -10.14 -32.04
C GLN A 409 -6.48 -8.97 -31.73
N GLU A 410 -6.96 -8.86 -30.48
CA GLU A 410 -7.72 -7.69 -30.00
C GLU A 410 -6.95 -6.39 -30.24
N GLY A 411 -5.65 -6.36 -29.94
CA GLY A 411 -4.80 -5.21 -30.19
C GLY A 411 -4.65 -4.85 -31.68
N VAL A 412 -4.61 -5.84 -32.58
CA VAL A 412 -4.56 -5.62 -34.05
C VAL A 412 -5.90 -5.07 -34.56
N VAL A 413 -7.03 -5.62 -34.10
CA VAL A 413 -8.37 -5.13 -34.46
C VAL A 413 -8.63 -3.74 -33.87
N GLY A 414 -8.16 -3.51 -32.64
CA GLY A 414 -8.15 -2.21 -31.96
C GLY A 414 -7.35 -1.16 -32.74
N ALA A 415 -6.19 -1.52 -33.30
CA ALA A 415 -5.38 -0.60 -34.11
C ALA A 415 -6.14 -0.17 -35.35
N LYS A 416 -6.66 -1.15 -36.10
CA LYS A 416 -7.40 -0.93 -37.34
C LYS A 416 -8.70 -0.13 -37.12
N THR A 417 -9.39 -0.32 -36.00
CA THR A 417 -10.58 0.48 -35.64
C THR A 417 -10.21 1.88 -35.15
N MET A 418 -9.10 2.06 -34.44
CA MET A 418 -8.58 3.38 -34.07
C MET A 418 -8.06 4.19 -35.28
N GLU A 419 -7.45 3.55 -36.27
CA GLU A 419 -7.03 4.18 -37.55
C GLU A 419 -8.23 4.60 -38.41
N LEU A 420 -9.39 3.92 -38.28
CA LEU A 420 -10.64 4.32 -38.94
C LEU A 420 -11.38 5.44 -38.19
N GLN A 421 -11.24 5.52 -36.86
CA GLN A 421 -11.92 6.52 -36.02
C GLN A 421 -11.06 7.77 -35.74
N SER A 422 -9.77 7.74 -36.04
CA SER A 422 -8.82 8.83 -35.74
C SER A 422 -7.63 8.82 -36.70
N THR A 423 -7.02 9.98 -36.91
CA THR A 423 -5.86 10.18 -37.81
C THR A 423 -4.53 9.62 -37.27
N ILE A 424 -4.58 8.68 -36.32
CA ILE A 424 -3.41 8.15 -35.62
C ILE A 424 -2.97 6.83 -36.27
N VAL A 425 -2.01 6.90 -37.19
CA VAL A 425 -1.39 5.72 -37.82
C VAL A 425 -0.50 4.99 -36.82
N HIS A 426 -0.64 3.67 -36.72
CA HIS A 426 0.10 2.83 -35.78
C HIS A 426 1.32 2.17 -36.45
N SER A 427 2.28 1.69 -35.64
CA SER A 427 3.48 1.01 -36.13
C SER A 427 3.13 -0.32 -36.83
N ARG A 428 3.58 -0.46 -38.08
CA ARG A 428 3.41 -1.69 -38.90
C ARG A 428 4.08 -2.93 -38.30
N GLN A 429 5.04 -2.78 -37.38
CA GLN A 429 5.76 -3.92 -36.78
C GLN A 429 5.05 -4.46 -35.53
N HIS A 430 4.49 -3.58 -34.69
CA HIS A 430 3.89 -3.95 -33.39
C HIS A 430 2.62 -3.12 -33.09
N PRO A 431 1.55 -3.23 -33.91
CA PRO A 431 0.36 -2.39 -33.77
C PRO A 431 -0.36 -2.61 -32.44
N HIS A 432 -0.44 -3.86 -31.96
CA HIS A 432 -1.14 -4.23 -30.72
C HIS A 432 -0.62 -3.51 -29.46
N VAL A 433 0.70 -3.30 -29.35
CA VAL A 433 1.34 -2.65 -28.19
C VAL A 433 0.86 -1.20 -28.06
N GLN A 434 0.78 -0.48 -29.19
CA GLN A 434 0.52 0.95 -29.21
C GLN A 434 -0.94 1.29 -28.86
N VAL A 435 -1.88 0.43 -29.25
CA VAL A 435 -3.31 0.58 -28.90
C VAL A 435 -3.53 0.54 -27.40
N ASN A 436 -2.97 -0.46 -26.73
CA ASN A 436 -3.20 -0.66 -25.29
C ASN A 436 -2.61 0.52 -24.48
N VAL A 437 -1.45 1.04 -24.89
CA VAL A 437 -0.89 2.29 -24.33
C VAL A 437 -1.80 3.49 -24.63
N HIS A 438 -2.29 3.65 -25.86
CA HIS A 438 -3.14 4.78 -26.23
C HIS A 438 -4.52 4.75 -25.52
N VAL A 439 -5.13 3.58 -25.37
CA VAL A 439 -6.38 3.38 -24.61
C VAL A 439 -6.16 3.66 -23.12
N ALA A 440 -5.04 3.21 -22.53
CA ALA A 440 -4.70 3.51 -21.14
C ALA A 440 -4.49 5.02 -20.92
N LEU A 441 -3.77 5.70 -21.81
CA LEU A 441 -3.58 7.16 -21.77
C LEU A 441 -4.93 7.90 -21.93
N ARG A 442 -5.79 7.48 -22.87
CA ARG A 442 -7.13 8.06 -23.06
C ARG A 442 -7.99 7.90 -21.80
N ARG A 443 -7.99 6.72 -21.16
CA ARG A 443 -8.66 6.47 -19.87
C ARG A 443 -8.10 7.39 -18.76
N GLN A 444 -6.77 7.55 -18.67
CA GLN A 444 -6.14 8.42 -17.67
C GLN A 444 -6.48 9.91 -17.88
N VAL A 445 -6.51 10.39 -19.13
CA VAL A 445 -6.90 11.77 -19.47
C VAL A 445 -8.36 12.03 -19.12
N VAL A 446 -9.27 11.11 -19.45
CA VAL A 446 -10.70 11.22 -19.08
C VAL A 446 -10.88 11.21 -17.55
N GLY A 447 -10.18 10.33 -16.84
CA GLY A 447 -10.20 10.29 -15.37
C GLY A 447 -9.72 11.60 -14.73
N ARG A 448 -8.57 12.13 -15.20
CA ARG A 448 -8.06 13.44 -14.75
C ARG A 448 -9.01 14.58 -15.08
N LYS A 449 -9.66 14.59 -16.26
CA LYS A 449 -10.69 15.59 -16.60
C LYS A 449 -11.84 15.55 -15.59
N MET A 450 -12.35 14.36 -15.25
CA MET A 450 -13.47 14.24 -14.31
C MET A 450 -13.07 14.63 -12.88
N GLN A 451 -11.85 14.32 -12.44
CA GLN A 451 -11.29 14.84 -11.18
C GLN A 451 -11.22 16.38 -11.17
N LEU A 452 -10.70 16.99 -12.24
CA LEU A 452 -10.62 18.46 -12.39
C LEU A 452 -12.01 19.11 -12.44
N GLU A 453 -13.02 18.46 -13.02
CA GLU A 453 -14.40 18.93 -12.95
C GLU A 453 -14.97 18.87 -11.52
N VAL A 454 -14.70 17.82 -10.75
CA VAL A 454 -15.10 17.75 -9.33
C VAL A 454 -14.41 18.86 -8.52
N VAL A 455 -13.12 19.11 -8.75
CA VAL A 455 -12.37 20.23 -8.14
C VAL A 455 -12.97 21.58 -8.54
N LYS A 456 -13.28 21.81 -9.82
CA LYS A 456 -13.97 23.03 -10.27
C LYS A 456 -15.32 23.22 -9.54
N ARG A 457 -16.07 22.14 -9.33
CA ARG A 457 -17.36 22.15 -8.59
C ARG A 457 -17.21 22.31 -7.08
N THR A 458 -16.08 21.95 -6.45
CA THR A 458 -15.84 22.26 -5.03
C THR A 458 -15.36 23.70 -4.84
N TRP A 459 -14.42 24.17 -5.67
CA TRP A 459 -13.92 25.54 -5.62
C TRP A 459 -15.03 26.58 -5.89
N ALA A 460 -15.92 26.33 -6.86
CA ALA A 460 -17.09 27.19 -7.08
C ALA A 460 -17.96 27.33 -5.82
N ARG A 461 -18.27 26.21 -5.13
CA ARG A 461 -19.05 26.23 -3.88
C ARG A 461 -18.34 26.93 -2.71
N GLN A 462 -17.01 26.85 -2.62
CA GLN A 462 -16.26 27.60 -1.61
C GLN A 462 -16.20 29.10 -1.93
N LEU A 463 -16.10 29.47 -3.21
CA LEU A 463 -16.18 30.87 -3.64
C LEU A 463 -17.57 31.48 -3.37
N GLU A 464 -18.63 30.70 -3.56
CA GLU A 464 -20.00 31.07 -3.20
C GLU A 464 -20.15 31.31 -1.69
N ARG A 465 -19.66 30.38 -0.86
CA ARG A 465 -19.61 30.53 0.60
C ARG A 465 -18.83 31.76 1.02
N LEU A 466 -17.69 32.04 0.40
CA LEU A 466 -16.89 33.25 0.64
C LEU A 466 -17.72 34.52 0.36
N ARG A 467 -18.47 34.56 -0.76
CA ARG A 467 -19.36 35.69 -1.07
C ARG A 467 -20.45 35.86 -0.01
N CYS A 468 -21.08 34.78 0.46
CA CYS A 468 -22.06 34.83 1.54
C CYS A 468 -21.46 35.37 2.84
N VAL A 469 -20.25 34.90 3.23
CA VAL A 469 -19.54 35.40 4.42
C VAL A 469 -19.15 36.88 4.26
N GLN A 470 -18.69 37.30 3.08
CA GLN A 470 -18.39 38.72 2.81
C GLN A 470 -19.64 39.60 2.86
N ALA A 471 -20.80 39.12 2.39
CA ALA A 471 -22.08 39.81 2.52
C ALA A 471 -22.56 39.88 3.99
N GLU A 472 -22.32 38.82 4.76
CA GLU A 472 -22.60 38.78 6.21
C GLU A 472 -21.74 39.78 7.00
N VAL A 473 -20.42 39.81 6.75
CA VAL A 473 -19.50 40.78 7.35
C VAL A 473 -19.93 42.21 7.01
N ARG A 474 -20.26 42.51 5.73
CA ARG A 474 -20.80 43.83 5.35
C ARG A 474 -22.04 44.21 6.14
N ARG A 475 -23.00 43.28 6.29
CA ARG A 475 -24.22 43.51 7.10
C ARG A 475 -23.91 43.78 8.58
N ARG A 476 -22.91 43.12 9.16
CA ARG A 476 -22.47 43.37 10.55
C ARG A 476 -21.85 44.75 10.70
N ASN A 477 -20.89 45.10 9.85
CA ASN A 477 -20.28 46.43 9.84
C ASN A 477 -21.33 47.55 9.62
N ASP A 478 -22.39 47.28 8.84
CA ASP A 478 -23.50 48.22 8.65
C ASP A 478 -24.41 48.34 9.89
N MET A 479 -24.60 47.27 10.66
CA MET A 479 -25.30 47.32 11.95
C MET A 479 -24.46 48.01 13.02
N GLU A 480 -23.16 47.75 13.07
CA GLU A 480 -22.21 48.42 13.98
C GLU A 480 -22.18 49.93 13.73
N ARG A 481 -22.13 50.39 12.47
CA ARG A 481 -22.23 51.81 12.14
C ARG A 481 -23.54 52.44 12.60
N ARG A 482 -24.68 51.76 12.44
CA ARG A 482 -25.98 52.25 12.93
C ARG A 482 -26.02 52.32 14.45
N ALA A 483 -25.51 51.32 15.15
CA ALA A 483 -25.41 51.32 16.61
C ALA A 483 -24.48 52.44 17.12
N GLU A 484 -23.38 52.73 16.42
CA GLU A 484 -22.54 53.89 16.71
C GLU A 484 -23.27 55.23 16.46
N GLU A 485 -24.02 55.36 15.37
CA GLU A 485 -24.81 56.56 15.05
C GLU A 485 -25.93 56.79 16.09
N GLU A 486 -26.63 55.73 16.50
CA GLU A 486 -27.62 55.78 17.57
C GLU A 486 -26.99 56.12 18.92
N ARG A 487 -25.84 55.52 19.28
CA ARG A 487 -25.08 55.91 20.46
C ARG A 487 -24.71 57.40 20.41
N LYS A 488 -24.21 57.91 19.28
CA LYS A 488 -23.84 59.33 19.11
C LYS A 488 -25.06 60.26 19.26
N ARG A 489 -26.24 59.85 18.78
CA ARG A 489 -27.52 60.57 18.99
C ARG A 489 -27.93 60.56 20.47
N LEU A 490 -27.89 59.40 21.15
CA LEU A 490 -28.21 59.30 22.58
C LEU A 490 -27.25 60.12 23.45
N GLU A 491 -25.96 60.13 23.11
CA GLU A 491 -24.97 61.00 23.77
C GLU A 491 -25.21 62.49 23.52
N ALA A 492 -25.83 62.89 22.41
CA ALA A 492 -26.24 64.28 22.16
C ALA A 492 -27.46 64.65 23.02
N VAL A 493 -28.52 63.82 23.02
CA VAL A 493 -29.72 64.03 23.84
C VAL A 493 -29.38 64.08 25.33
N CYS A 494 -28.49 63.21 25.82
CA CYS A 494 -28.02 63.27 27.20
C CYS A 494 -27.25 64.56 27.54
N LYS A 495 -26.54 65.17 26.58
CA LYS A 495 -25.88 66.47 26.76
C LYS A 495 -26.89 67.63 26.73
N GLU A 496 -27.99 67.49 25.99
CA GLU A 496 -29.07 68.47 25.94
C GLU A 496 -29.90 68.46 27.22
N MET A 497 -30.38 67.29 27.67
CA MET A 497 -31.04 67.15 28.98
C MET A 497 -30.15 67.65 30.13
N ALA A 498 -28.82 67.44 30.06
CA ALA A 498 -27.89 67.97 31.07
C ALA A 498 -27.73 69.50 31.03
N ARG A 499 -27.93 70.15 29.86
CA ARG A 499 -27.98 71.62 29.75
C ARG A 499 -29.30 72.15 30.30
N GLU A 500 -30.41 71.49 29.99
CA GLU A 500 -31.76 71.83 30.46
C GLU A 500 -31.86 71.71 31.99
N ASP A 501 -31.44 70.60 32.57
CA ASP A 501 -31.42 70.41 34.03
C ASP A 501 -30.53 71.46 34.73
N LEU A 502 -29.42 71.89 34.10
CA LEU A 502 -28.58 72.99 34.60
C LEU A 502 -29.21 74.38 34.36
N ALA A 503 -30.11 74.54 33.39
CA ALA A 503 -30.94 75.73 33.24
C ALA A 503 -32.06 75.77 34.30
N CYS A 504 -32.81 74.68 34.50
CA CYS A 504 -33.82 74.55 35.55
C CYS A 504 -33.23 74.77 36.95
N ARG A 505 -32.06 74.18 37.26
CA ARG A 505 -31.33 74.44 38.52
C ARG A 505 -30.84 75.88 38.68
N ARG A 506 -30.72 76.67 37.60
CA ARG A 506 -30.47 78.11 37.68
C ARG A 506 -31.77 78.87 37.91
N PHE A 507 -32.82 78.58 37.12
CA PHE A 507 -34.16 79.15 37.29
C PHE A 507 -34.66 79.02 38.74
N TYR A 508 -34.69 77.81 39.31
CA TYR A 508 -35.12 77.58 40.70
C TYR A 508 -34.26 78.29 41.76
N ARG A 509 -33.00 78.65 41.46
CA ARG A 509 -32.18 79.48 42.37
C ARG A 509 -32.53 80.95 42.25
N GLU A 510 -32.81 81.43 41.04
CA GLU A 510 -33.22 82.80 40.76
C GLU A 510 -34.62 83.08 41.32
N GLU A 511 -35.59 82.22 41.00
CA GLU A 511 -36.95 82.21 41.56
C GLU A 511 -36.94 82.16 43.10
N LYS A 512 -36.09 81.30 43.71
CA LYS A 512 -35.94 81.27 45.17
C LYS A 512 -35.28 82.54 45.74
N ARG A 513 -34.43 83.26 44.99
CA ARG A 513 -33.96 84.59 45.42
C ARG A 513 -35.08 85.62 45.33
N VAL A 514 -35.84 85.63 44.24
CA VAL A 514 -36.99 86.53 44.02
C VAL A 514 -38.01 86.34 45.14
N MET A 515 -38.47 85.13 45.41
CA MET A 515 -39.40 84.81 46.50
C MET A 515 -38.85 85.22 47.89
N MET A 516 -37.54 85.08 48.15
CA MET A 516 -36.92 85.56 49.39
C MET A 516 -36.82 87.09 49.47
N VAL A 517 -36.75 87.80 48.34
CA VAL A 517 -36.79 89.26 48.25
C VAL A 517 -38.22 89.78 48.37
N GLU A 518 -39.19 89.15 47.72
CA GLU A 518 -40.62 89.43 47.85
C GLU A 518 -41.11 89.19 49.28
N SER A 519 -40.71 88.07 49.91
CA SER A 519 -41.01 87.80 51.33
C SER A 519 -40.44 88.88 52.26
N ARG A 520 -39.23 89.40 51.97
CA ARG A 520 -38.67 90.55 52.69
C ARG A 520 -39.43 91.85 52.42
N HIS A 521 -39.86 92.10 51.18
CA HIS A 521 -40.68 93.26 50.84
C HIS A 521 -42.06 93.19 51.50
N MET A 522 -42.68 92.01 51.60
CA MET A 522 -43.90 91.82 52.39
C MET A 522 -43.64 92.06 53.89
N GLN A 523 -42.58 91.52 54.48
CA GLN A 523 -42.22 91.80 55.88
C GLN A 523 -41.92 93.29 56.15
N LEU A 524 -41.37 94.01 55.16
CA LEU A 524 -41.19 95.46 55.22
C LEU A 524 -42.52 96.20 55.08
N ALA A 525 -43.41 95.77 54.18
CA ALA A 525 -44.74 96.34 54.02
C ALA A 525 -45.65 96.06 55.23
N GLU A 526 -45.53 94.89 55.86
CA GLU A 526 -46.18 94.54 57.13
C GLU A 526 -45.65 95.41 58.27
N ARG A 527 -44.34 95.67 58.33
CA ARG A 527 -43.74 96.63 59.27
C ARG A 527 -44.15 98.08 58.99
N GLU A 528 -44.29 98.48 57.73
CA GLU A 528 -44.83 99.79 57.38
C GLU A 528 -46.31 99.89 57.73
N LEU A 529 -47.09 98.83 57.56
CA LEU A 529 -48.49 98.74 58.01
C LEU A 529 -48.60 98.80 59.54
N GLN A 530 -47.71 98.11 60.25
CA GLN A 530 -47.59 98.18 61.72
C GLN A 530 -47.20 99.58 62.17
N LEU A 531 -46.18 100.20 61.55
CA LEU A 531 -45.79 101.59 61.82
C LEU A 531 -46.87 102.61 61.44
N MET A 532 -47.73 102.30 60.45
CA MET A 532 -48.89 103.12 60.09
C MET A 532 -50.03 102.94 61.09
N LEU A 533 -50.26 101.73 61.61
CA LEU A 533 -51.20 101.43 62.70
C LEU A 533 -50.74 102.06 64.01
N GLU A 534 -49.45 101.96 64.36
CA GLU A 534 -48.84 102.66 65.50
C GLU A 534 -48.99 104.17 65.34
N LYS A 535 -48.72 104.72 64.15
CA LYS A 535 -48.95 106.16 63.87
C LYS A 535 -50.42 106.54 64.02
N TYR A 536 -51.36 105.70 63.57
CA TYR A 536 -52.80 105.92 63.76
C TYR A 536 -53.17 105.91 65.25
N ASN A 537 -52.66 104.93 66.00
CA ASN A 537 -52.86 104.81 67.45
C ASN A 537 -52.19 105.95 68.24
N THR A 538 -51.17 106.62 67.69
CA THR A 538 -50.60 107.87 68.24
C THR A 538 -51.28 109.15 67.74
N LEU A 539 -52.24 109.06 66.81
CA LEU A 539 -53.00 110.20 66.29
C LEU A 539 -54.36 110.40 66.99
N ASP A 540 -54.88 109.38 67.69
CA ASP A 540 -56.03 109.49 68.62
C ASP A 540 -55.66 110.22 69.94
N GLY A 541 -54.60 111.04 69.93
CA GLY A 541 -53.88 111.46 71.14
C GLY A 541 -53.36 112.91 71.20
N ASP A 542 -53.69 113.80 70.26
CA ASP A 542 -53.53 115.25 70.50
C ASP A 542 -54.40 116.12 69.56
N ASP A 543 -55.59 116.53 70.05
CA ASP A 543 -56.57 117.30 69.29
C ASP A 543 -56.50 118.81 69.63
N LYS A 544 -55.86 119.62 68.76
CA LYS A 544 -56.17 121.05 68.58
C LYS A 544 -55.55 121.74 67.35
N ASN A 545 -56.27 122.76 66.89
CA ASN A 545 -55.83 123.91 66.07
C ASN A 545 -55.43 123.69 64.60
N LYS A 546 -56.47 123.66 63.75
CA LYS A 546 -56.71 124.67 62.69
C LYS A 546 -55.48 125.30 62.00
N GLU A 547 -55.20 124.93 60.75
CA GLU A 547 -55.29 125.78 59.53
C GLU A 547 -54.75 125.05 58.27
N GLY A 548 -54.94 125.60 57.06
CA GLY A 548 -54.24 125.12 55.83
C GLY A 548 -55.08 124.63 54.63
N SER A 549 -56.42 124.64 54.70
CA SER A 549 -57.36 124.03 53.72
C SER A 549 -57.08 124.28 52.22
N LYS A 550 -56.46 125.42 51.83
CA LYS A 550 -56.20 125.77 50.42
C LYS A 550 -54.93 125.18 49.81
N VAL A 551 -53.97 124.69 50.61
CA VAL A 551 -52.69 124.13 50.09
C VAL A 551 -52.84 122.67 49.67
N ALA A 552 -53.49 121.85 50.51
CA ALA A 552 -53.73 120.43 50.24
C ALA A 552 -54.44 120.20 48.88
N ARG A 553 -55.45 121.03 48.57
CA ARG A 553 -56.22 120.94 47.31
C ARG A 553 -55.36 121.19 46.06
N ARG A 554 -54.33 122.04 46.14
CA ARG A 554 -53.37 122.25 45.03
C ARG A 554 -52.44 121.04 44.85
N LEU A 555 -52.00 120.40 45.94
CA LEU A 555 -51.20 119.17 45.88
C LEU A 555 -51.98 117.99 45.29
N GLN A 556 -53.27 117.86 45.62
CA GLN A 556 -54.14 116.80 45.08
C GLN A 556 -54.33 116.92 43.56
N ILE A 557 -54.54 118.14 43.04
CA ILE A 557 -54.58 118.40 41.59
C ILE A 557 -53.23 118.09 40.92
N LYS A 558 -52.11 118.38 41.60
CA LYS A 558 -50.76 118.09 41.09
C LYS A 558 -50.44 116.58 41.09
N LYS A 559 -50.99 115.80 42.04
CA LYS A 559 -50.97 114.33 42.00
C LYS A 559 -51.77 113.81 40.79
N GLY A 560 -53.04 114.19 40.64
CA GLY A 560 -53.88 113.71 39.54
C GLY A 560 -53.34 113.99 38.13
N LYS A 561 -52.59 115.09 37.94
CA LYS A 561 -51.85 115.32 36.67
C LYS A 561 -50.67 114.37 36.47
N ARG A 562 -49.90 114.04 37.51
CA ARG A 562 -48.80 113.05 37.43
C ARG A 562 -49.33 111.64 37.19
N GLU A 563 -50.45 111.31 37.82
CA GLU A 563 -51.12 110.02 37.71
C GLU A 563 -51.64 109.77 36.29
N LYS A 564 -52.22 110.79 35.63
CA LYS A 564 -52.55 110.72 34.20
C LYS A 564 -51.34 110.58 33.26
N HIS A 565 -50.18 111.13 33.62
CA HIS A 565 -48.96 110.90 32.82
C HIS A 565 -48.45 109.47 32.99
N ARG A 566 -48.30 108.99 34.23
CA ARG A 566 -47.89 107.60 34.52
C ARG A 566 -48.76 106.58 33.77
N LEU A 567 -50.08 106.75 33.78
CA LEU A 567 -50.99 105.86 33.06
C LEU A 567 -50.80 105.93 31.52
N ALA A 568 -50.44 107.08 30.96
CA ALA A 568 -50.12 107.19 29.53
C ALA A 568 -48.80 106.49 29.19
N ASP A 569 -47.80 106.60 30.06
CA ASP A 569 -46.50 105.93 29.91
C ASP A 569 -46.64 104.39 30.04
N GLU A 570 -47.47 103.91 30.98
CA GLU A 570 -47.79 102.48 31.15
C GLU A 570 -48.55 101.90 29.94
N TRP A 571 -49.54 102.64 29.39
CA TRP A 571 -50.23 102.22 28.16
C TRP A 571 -49.32 102.24 26.93
N ALA A 572 -48.32 103.12 26.88
CA ALA A 572 -47.32 103.12 25.81
C ALA A 572 -46.36 101.93 25.90
N ALA A 573 -46.00 101.51 27.13
CA ALA A 573 -45.18 100.32 27.36
C ALA A 573 -45.91 99.02 26.95
N ILE A 574 -47.16 98.84 27.42
CA ILE A 574 -48.00 97.66 27.06
C ILE A 574 -48.13 97.53 25.54
N LYS A 575 -48.38 98.64 24.83
CA LYS A 575 -48.50 98.61 23.38
C LYS A 575 -47.20 98.17 22.68
N LEU A 576 -46.04 98.54 23.23
CA LEU A 576 -44.74 98.15 22.70
C LEU A 576 -44.42 96.67 22.99
N GLU A 577 -44.95 96.09 24.07
CA GLU A 577 -44.92 94.65 24.33
C GLU A 577 -45.85 93.87 23.37
N ASP A 578 -47.07 94.37 23.10
CA ASP A 578 -47.99 93.80 22.10
C ASP A 578 -47.39 93.83 20.68
N ASP A 579 -46.80 94.96 20.27
CA ASP A 579 -46.13 95.12 18.97
C ASP A 579 -44.90 94.19 18.83
N LEU A 580 -44.26 93.78 19.95
CA LEU A 580 -43.16 92.81 19.98
C LEU A 580 -43.63 91.34 20.05
N ALA A 581 -44.82 91.07 20.59
CA ALA A 581 -45.39 89.71 20.65
C ALA A 581 -45.99 89.25 19.31
N MET A 582 -46.13 90.15 18.34
CA MET A 582 -46.73 89.94 17.03
C MET A 582 -45.71 89.81 15.87
N ALA A 583 -44.41 89.68 16.18
CA ALA A 583 -43.29 89.66 15.23
C ALA A 583 -42.45 88.36 15.32
#